data_AF-A0A4V2V3Y9-F1
#
_entry.id   AF-A0A4V2V3Y9-F1
#
_cell.length_a   1.000
_cell.length_b   1.000
_cell.length_c   1.000
_cell.angle_alpha   90.00
_cell.angle_beta   90.00
_cell.angle_gamma   90.00
#
_symmetry.space_group_name_H-M   'P 1'
#
loop_
_entity.id
_entity.type
_entity.pdbx_description
1 polymer ?
#
loop_
_entity_poly.entity_id
_entity_poly.type
_entity_poly.pdbx_seq_one_letter_code
_entity_poly.pdbx_strand_id
1 'polypeptide(L)'
;MLPIFENEKPMTDTRTLPASIEVLPSRFKAADGFLFPRGTRVYLTDIGAPETEAKMLDAARELSALGHQPVPHIAARRIASEDLLERRVSALANKAGVSSMLLIGGGLERPIGPFESVMALLETGVFERNGITDLAIAGHPEGSPDFSDTVADAALLEKQAFAARHGISLRIVTQFAFDAQAILDWETHIREIGVDIPVHMGVAGPAGLLTLIKYAKMCGIGKSASLLAHQPKRLMGLGAGYSPDNLVEPVEAEQAAGRHNGIAQIHVFPFGGLERSAAWLTGRGSWDKADDRPPLR
;
A
#
# COMPACT_ATOMS: atom_id res chain seq x y z
N MET A 1 26.93 50.64 16.43
CA MET A 1 25.97 49.62 16.93
C MET A 1 25.44 48.90 15.71
N LEU A 2 26.07 47.79 15.33
CA LEU A 2 25.69 46.98 14.17
C LEU A 2 24.58 46.01 14.62
N PRO A 3 23.47 45.88 13.89
CA PRO A 3 22.47 44.88 14.22
C PRO A 3 23.01 43.48 13.93
N ILE A 4 22.84 42.62 14.91
CA ILE A 4 23.18 41.20 14.89
C ILE A 4 22.09 40.53 14.04
N PHE A 5 22.47 39.95 12.90
CA PHE A 5 21.57 39.07 12.16
C PHE A 5 21.37 37.80 13.00
N GLU A 6 20.19 37.64 13.58
CA GLU A 6 19.74 36.36 14.12
C GLU A 6 19.68 35.37 12.95
N ASN A 7 20.49 34.32 13.03
CA ASN A 7 20.36 33.16 12.17
C ASN A 7 18.98 32.55 12.41
N GLU A 8 18.04 32.80 11.51
CA GLU A 8 16.83 31.99 11.39
C GLU A 8 17.27 30.55 11.13
N LYS A 9 17.04 29.70 12.13
CA LYS A 9 17.16 28.25 12.01
C LYS A 9 16.21 27.83 10.88
N PRO A 10 16.65 27.09 9.84
CA PRO A 10 15.73 26.65 8.81
C PRO A 10 14.63 25.84 9.47
N MET A 11 13.38 26.32 9.35
CA MET A 11 12.20 25.52 9.62
C MET A 11 12.23 24.36 8.62
N THR A 12 12.79 23.23 9.03
CA THR A 12 12.57 21.96 8.36
C THR A 12 11.09 21.66 8.51
N ASP A 13 10.30 22.02 7.50
CA ASP A 13 8.95 21.50 7.34
C ASP A 13 9.09 19.98 7.18
N THR A 14 9.03 19.25 8.29
CA THR A 14 9.10 17.79 8.28
C THR A 14 7.85 17.31 7.59
N ARG A 15 7.98 16.97 6.31
CA ARG A 15 6.89 16.49 5.47
C ARG A 15 6.42 15.14 6.01
N THR A 16 5.45 15.15 6.92
CA THR A 16 4.74 13.92 7.30
C THR A 16 4.08 13.32 6.07
N LEU A 17 4.35 12.05 5.82
CA LEU A 17 3.76 11.30 4.71
C LEU A 17 2.25 11.09 4.95
N PRO A 18 1.39 11.33 3.94
CA PRO A 18 0.00 10.96 4.00
C PRO A 18 -0.15 9.44 4.12
N ALA A 19 -1.33 8.95 4.49
CA ALA A 19 -1.55 7.51 4.73
C ALA A 19 -2.85 6.95 4.12
N SER A 20 -2.76 5.72 3.61
CA SER A 20 -3.91 4.82 3.41
C SER A 20 -3.83 3.65 4.39
N ILE A 21 -4.92 2.91 4.54
CA ILE A 21 -5.01 1.78 5.47
C ILE A 21 -5.67 0.58 4.78
N GLU A 22 -5.29 -0.63 5.20
CA GLU A 22 -5.87 -1.88 4.72
C GLU A 22 -6.93 -2.43 5.70
N VAL A 23 -7.97 -3.05 5.16
CA VAL A 23 -9.05 -3.68 5.92
C VAL A 23 -9.40 -5.02 5.28
N LEU A 24 -9.61 -6.04 6.11
CA LEU A 24 -10.17 -7.31 5.64
C LEU A 24 -11.69 -7.16 5.46
N PRO A 25 -12.26 -7.39 4.26
CA PRO A 25 -13.68 -7.14 4.01
C PRO A 25 -14.62 -7.86 4.98
N SER A 26 -14.30 -9.09 5.34
CA SER A 26 -15.11 -9.91 6.27
C SER A 26 -15.11 -9.42 7.72
N ARG A 27 -14.20 -8.50 8.06
CA ARG A 27 -14.07 -7.93 9.41
C ARG A 27 -14.46 -6.47 9.48
N PHE A 28 -14.66 -5.82 8.33
CA PHE A 28 -15.11 -4.45 8.28
C PHE A 28 -16.53 -4.34 8.84
N LYS A 29 -16.74 -3.36 9.70
CA LYS A 29 -18.07 -2.92 10.14
C LYS A 29 -18.18 -1.44 9.81
N ALA A 30 -19.36 -0.97 9.42
CA ALA A 30 -19.61 0.47 9.19
C ALA A 30 -19.10 1.39 10.33
N ALA A 31 -19.16 0.93 11.59
CA ALA A 31 -18.62 1.67 12.74
C ALA A 31 -17.10 1.92 12.64
N ASP A 32 -16.34 1.00 12.05
CA ASP A 32 -14.89 1.14 11.84
C ASP A 32 -14.59 2.29 10.86
N GLY A 33 -15.52 2.60 9.95
CA GLY A 33 -15.35 3.70 9.01
C GLY A 33 -15.28 5.09 9.67
N PHE A 34 -15.72 5.23 10.93
CA PHE A 34 -15.55 6.47 11.69
C PHE A 34 -14.16 6.62 12.31
N LEU A 35 -13.31 5.59 12.22
CA LEU A 35 -11.91 5.66 12.65
C LEU A 35 -11.04 6.43 11.64
N PHE A 36 -11.52 6.63 10.41
CA PHE A 36 -10.76 7.22 9.32
C PHE A 36 -11.38 8.55 8.89
N PRO A 37 -10.59 9.56 8.49
CA PRO A 37 -11.12 10.74 7.82
C PRO A 37 -11.80 10.37 6.51
N ARG A 38 -12.82 11.15 6.11
CA ARG A 38 -13.44 11.04 4.78
C ARG A 38 -12.39 11.24 3.69
N GLY A 39 -12.55 10.53 2.58
CA GLY A 39 -11.61 10.54 1.45
C GLY A 39 -10.40 9.63 1.64
N THR A 40 -10.22 9.03 2.82
CA THR A 40 -9.15 8.04 3.05
C THR A 40 -9.29 6.88 2.04
N ARG A 41 -8.18 6.54 1.39
CA ARG A 41 -8.10 5.29 0.61
C ARG A 41 -8.06 4.11 1.57
N VAL A 42 -9.06 3.25 1.47
CA VAL A 42 -9.19 2.04 2.30
C VAL A 42 -9.08 0.82 1.41
N TYR A 43 -7.99 0.07 1.55
CA TYR A 43 -7.71 -1.11 0.76
C TYR A 43 -8.48 -2.30 1.30
N LEU A 44 -9.10 -3.08 0.41
CA LEU A 44 -9.91 -4.23 0.77
C LEU A 44 -9.21 -5.51 0.35
N THR A 45 -8.63 -6.22 1.33
CA THR A 45 -7.77 -7.39 1.09
C THR A 45 -8.52 -8.58 0.49
N ASP A 46 -7.95 -9.19 -0.54
CA ASP A 46 -8.35 -10.51 -1.05
C ASP A 46 -7.42 -11.59 -0.49
N ILE A 47 -7.89 -12.31 0.53
CA ILE A 47 -7.17 -13.47 1.11
C ILE A 47 -7.65 -14.81 0.52
N GLY A 48 -8.53 -14.79 -0.48
CA GLY A 48 -9.08 -16.01 -1.08
C GLY A 48 -9.98 -16.84 -0.17
N ALA A 49 -10.65 -16.21 0.79
CA ALA A 49 -11.61 -16.88 1.67
C ALA A 49 -12.94 -17.19 0.93
N PRO A 50 -13.78 -18.10 1.44
CA PRO A 50 -15.14 -18.25 0.95
C PRO A 50 -15.92 -16.93 1.01
N GLU A 51 -16.78 -16.69 0.01
CA GLU A 51 -17.62 -15.48 -0.10
C GLU A 51 -16.84 -14.16 -0.20
N THR A 52 -15.55 -14.20 -0.56
CA THR A 52 -14.71 -13.00 -0.64
C THR A 52 -15.32 -11.94 -1.55
N GLU A 53 -15.91 -12.32 -2.68
CA GLU A 53 -16.51 -11.37 -3.62
C GLU A 53 -17.70 -10.61 -3.04
N ALA A 54 -18.63 -11.32 -2.38
CA ALA A 54 -19.80 -10.69 -1.78
C ALA A 54 -19.38 -9.75 -0.64
N LYS A 55 -18.52 -10.21 0.26
CA LYS A 55 -18.01 -9.41 1.38
C LYS A 55 -17.21 -8.20 0.92
N MET A 56 -16.43 -8.35 -0.16
CA MET A 56 -15.69 -7.26 -0.78
C MET A 56 -16.63 -6.20 -1.35
N LEU A 57 -17.68 -6.61 -2.07
CA LEU A 57 -18.67 -5.68 -2.62
C LEU A 57 -19.42 -4.95 -1.51
N ASP A 58 -19.86 -5.65 -0.47
CA ASP A 58 -20.58 -5.05 0.65
C ASP A 58 -19.70 -4.04 1.41
N ALA A 59 -18.47 -4.42 1.75
CA ALA A 59 -17.52 -3.52 2.41
C ALA A 59 -17.20 -2.29 1.54
N ALA A 60 -17.03 -2.46 0.22
CA ALA A 60 -16.80 -1.34 -0.69
C ALA A 60 -17.99 -0.38 -0.71
N ARG A 61 -19.23 -0.89 -0.75
CA ARG A 61 -20.45 -0.06 -0.71
C ARG A 61 -20.55 0.74 0.58
N GLU A 62 -20.30 0.10 1.71
CA GLU A 62 -20.34 0.78 3.01
C GLU A 62 -19.27 1.86 3.11
N LEU A 63 -18.03 1.58 2.70
CA LEU A 63 -16.95 2.57 2.67
C LEU A 63 -17.29 3.77 1.79
N SER A 64 -17.79 3.54 0.58
CA SER A 64 -18.22 4.62 -0.31
C SER A 64 -19.36 5.45 0.29
N ALA A 65 -20.36 4.79 0.92
CA ALA A 65 -21.46 5.49 1.59
C ALA A 65 -20.99 6.37 2.75
N LEU A 66 -19.92 5.97 3.45
CA LEU A 66 -19.28 6.74 4.51
C LEU A 66 -18.34 7.84 3.98
N GLY A 67 -18.13 7.94 2.67
CA GLY A 67 -17.31 8.94 2.01
C GLY A 67 -15.83 8.59 1.93
N HIS A 68 -15.47 7.31 2.02
CA HIS A 68 -14.12 6.80 1.81
C HIS A 68 -13.89 6.40 0.35
N GLN A 69 -12.62 6.16 0.00
CA GLN A 69 -12.24 5.65 -1.32
C GLN A 69 -11.85 4.16 -1.20
N PRO A 70 -12.79 3.21 -1.41
CA PRO A 70 -12.44 1.80 -1.39
C PRO A 70 -11.48 1.44 -2.52
N VAL A 71 -10.45 0.64 -2.21
CA VAL A 71 -9.47 0.10 -3.16
C VAL A 71 -9.46 -1.43 -3.06
N PRO A 72 -10.37 -2.13 -3.76
CA PRO A 72 -10.42 -3.59 -3.76
C PRO A 72 -9.18 -4.24 -4.35
N HIS A 73 -8.71 -5.32 -3.73
CA HIS A 73 -7.67 -6.16 -4.31
C HIS A 73 -8.27 -7.08 -5.37
N ILE A 74 -7.61 -7.21 -6.51
CA ILE A 74 -7.91 -8.18 -7.57
C ILE A 74 -6.68 -9.08 -7.74
N ALA A 75 -6.84 -10.34 -7.32
CA ALA A 75 -5.78 -11.33 -7.35
C ALA A 75 -5.85 -12.17 -8.64
N ALA A 76 -4.96 -11.89 -9.61
CA ALA A 76 -4.98 -12.45 -10.96
C ALA A 76 -5.17 -13.97 -10.98
N ARG A 77 -4.30 -14.70 -10.28
CA ARG A 77 -4.28 -16.18 -10.30
C ARG A 77 -5.50 -16.80 -9.62
N ARG A 78 -6.34 -16.02 -8.93
CA ARG A 78 -7.60 -16.47 -8.30
C ARG A 78 -8.82 -16.27 -9.18
N ILE A 79 -8.70 -15.57 -10.31
CA ILE A 79 -9.82 -15.32 -11.21
C ILE A 79 -9.96 -16.47 -12.20
N ALA A 80 -11.13 -17.13 -12.21
CA ALA A 80 -11.32 -18.36 -12.96
C ALA A 80 -11.66 -18.15 -14.45
N SER A 81 -12.11 -16.96 -14.85
CA SER A 81 -12.40 -16.62 -16.26
C SER A 81 -12.49 -15.11 -16.46
N GLU A 82 -12.37 -14.65 -17.71
CA GLU A 82 -12.56 -13.24 -18.09
C GLU A 82 -13.99 -12.76 -17.78
N ASP A 83 -14.99 -13.62 -18.02
CA ASP A 83 -16.38 -13.38 -17.63
C ASP A 83 -16.56 -13.08 -16.14
N LEU A 84 -15.83 -13.79 -15.28
CA LEU A 84 -15.84 -13.51 -13.84
C LEU A 84 -15.09 -12.23 -13.50
N LEU A 85 -13.98 -11.93 -14.19
CA LEU A 85 -13.27 -10.66 -14.05
C LEU A 85 -14.20 -9.48 -14.36
N GLU A 86 -14.84 -9.49 -15.53
CA GLU A 86 -15.76 -8.45 -16.00
C GLU A 86 -16.93 -8.27 -15.02
N ARG A 87 -17.59 -9.36 -14.62
CA ARG A 87 -18.68 -9.28 -13.63
C ARG A 87 -18.23 -8.67 -12.30
N ARG A 88 -17.07 -9.08 -11.79
CA ARG A 88 -16.54 -8.59 -10.51
C ARG A 88 -16.17 -7.12 -10.57
N VAL A 89 -15.40 -6.71 -11.59
CA VAL A 89 -14.97 -5.31 -11.78
C VAL A 89 -16.20 -4.41 -12.01
N SER A 90 -17.11 -4.82 -12.89
CA SER A 90 -18.33 -4.07 -13.18
C SER A 90 -19.23 -3.91 -11.96
N ALA A 91 -19.37 -4.95 -11.13
CA ALA A 91 -20.14 -4.84 -9.88
C ALA A 91 -19.52 -3.85 -8.89
N LEU A 92 -18.20 -3.88 -8.71
CA LEU A 92 -17.49 -2.94 -7.83
C LEU A 92 -17.60 -1.50 -8.35
N ALA A 93 -17.39 -1.28 -9.64
CA ALA A 93 -17.52 0.03 -10.26
C ALA A 93 -18.95 0.57 -10.14
N ASN A 94 -19.93 -0.16 -10.67
CA ASN A 94 -21.30 0.34 -10.84
C ASN A 94 -22.13 0.33 -9.55
N LYS A 95 -21.88 -0.61 -8.63
CA LYS A 95 -22.71 -0.75 -7.41
C LYS A 95 -22.06 -0.14 -6.17
N ALA A 96 -20.73 0.00 -6.16
CA ALA A 96 -20.00 0.57 -5.03
C ALA A 96 -19.28 1.88 -5.37
N GLY A 97 -19.32 2.36 -6.62
CA GLY A 97 -18.63 3.59 -7.02
C GLY A 97 -17.11 3.48 -6.92
N VAL A 98 -16.57 2.26 -6.96
CA VAL A 98 -15.12 2.03 -6.94
C VAL A 98 -14.54 2.61 -8.22
N SER A 99 -13.54 3.48 -8.09
CA SER A 99 -12.76 4.04 -9.20
C SER A 99 -11.29 3.62 -9.16
N SER A 100 -10.89 2.82 -8.16
CA SER A 100 -9.50 2.45 -7.90
C SER A 100 -9.37 1.01 -7.40
N MET A 101 -8.36 0.28 -7.86
CA MET A 101 -8.14 -1.12 -7.47
C MET A 101 -6.65 -1.43 -7.29
N LEU A 102 -6.32 -2.43 -6.45
CA LEU A 102 -4.97 -2.98 -6.35
C LEU A 102 -4.90 -4.32 -7.08
N LEU A 103 -4.05 -4.41 -8.10
CA LEU A 103 -3.84 -5.63 -8.87
C LEU A 103 -2.62 -6.39 -8.34
N ILE A 104 -2.82 -7.67 -7.99
CA ILE A 104 -1.78 -8.54 -7.44
C ILE A 104 -1.79 -9.92 -8.09
N GLY A 105 -0.67 -10.65 -7.98
CA GLY A 105 -0.57 -12.00 -8.53
C GLY A 105 -1.50 -13.02 -7.84
N GLY A 106 -1.61 -12.98 -6.51
CA GLY A 106 -2.55 -13.83 -5.75
C GLY A 106 -1.99 -15.11 -5.13
N GLY A 107 -0.67 -15.35 -5.21
CA GLY A 107 0.06 -16.35 -4.41
C GLY A 107 -0.30 -17.84 -4.62
N LEU A 108 -1.07 -18.18 -5.65
CA LEU A 108 -1.39 -19.58 -5.99
C LEU A 108 -0.34 -20.15 -6.93
N GLU A 109 0.27 -21.31 -6.64
CA GLU A 109 1.26 -21.94 -7.54
C GLU A 109 0.70 -22.27 -8.93
N ARG A 110 -0.59 -22.59 -9.02
CA ARG A 110 -1.31 -22.79 -10.28
C ARG A 110 -2.49 -21.83 -10.33
N PRO A 111 -2.61 -21.00 -11.38
CA PRO A 111 -3.80 -20.18 -11.58
C PRO A 111 -5.07 -21.04 -11.66
N ILE A 112 -6.18 -20.52 -11.13
CA ILE A 112 -7.49 -21.16 -11.25
C ILE A 112 -8.03 -21.03 -12.68
N GLY A 113 -7.74 -19.90 -13.33
CA GLY A 113 -8.17 -19.57 -14.68
C GLY A 113 -7.02 -19.12 -15.57
N PRO A 114 -7.29 -18.29 -16.60
CA PRO A 114 -6.29 -17.98 -17.63
C PRO A 114 -5.25 -16.94 -17.21
N PHE A 115 -5.34 -16.35 -16.02
CA PHE A 115 -4.54 -15.19 -15.63
C PHE A 115 -3.33 -15.59 -14.79
N GLU A 116 -2.15 -15.59 -15.41
CA GLU A 116 -0.89 -15.91 -14.72
C GLU A 116 -0.26 -14.71 -14.02
N SER A 117 -0.58 -13.49 -14.45
CA SER A 117 0.06 -12.26 -14.00
C SER A 117 -0.92 -11.08 -13.95
N VAL A 118 -0.50 -9.98 -13.32
CA VAL A 118 -1.22 -8.70 -13.36
C VAL A 118 -1.30 -8.14 -14.79
N MET A 119 -0.27 -8.36 -15.61
CA MET A 119 -0.30 -7.94 -17.01
C MET A 119 -1.42 -8.66 -17.78
N ALA A 120 -1.60 -9.95 -17.55
CA ALA A 120 -2.70 -10.70 -18.17
C ALA A 120 -4.08 -10.16 -17.79
N LEU A 121 -4.25 -9.56 -16.60
CA LEU A 121 -5.48 -8.85 -16.24
C LEU A 121 -5.61 -7.52 -17.00
N LEU A 122 -4.54 -6.74 -17.05
CA LEU A 122 -4.53 -5.43 -17.72
C LEU A 122 -4.85 -5.55 -19.22
N GLU A 123 -4.27 -6.54 -19.90
CA GLU A 123 -4.46 -6.79 -21.33
C GLU A 123 -5.89 -7.13 -21.73
N THR A 124 -6.75 -7.55 -20.78
CA THR A 124 -8.17 -7.77 -21.06
C THR A 124 -8.94 -6.50 -21.39
N GLY A 125 -8.43 -5.32 -20.98
CA GLY A 125 -9.14 -4.04 -21.08
C GLY A 125 -10.39 -3.93 -20.20
N VAL A 126 -10.67 -4.91 -19.31
CA VAL A 126 -11.86 -4.92 -18.44
C VAL A 126 -11.90 -3.68 -17.54
N PHE A 127 -10.77 -3.28 -16.98
CA PHE A 127 -10.69 -2.13 -16.08
C PHE A 127 -11.06 -0.81 -16.78
N GLU A 128 -10.46 -0.55 -17.94
CA GLU A 128 -10.72 0.64 -18.75
C GLU A 128 -12.18 0.71 -19.18
N ARG A 129 -12.77 -0.41 -19.66
CA ARG A 129 -14.19 -0.47 -20.04
C ARG A 129 -15.15 -0.14 -18.90
N ASN A 130 -14.73 -0.40 -17.66
CA ASN A 130 -15.51 -0.09 -16.45
C ASN A 130 -15.08 1.24 -15.79
N GLY A 131 -14.28 2.07 -16.48
CA GLY A 131 -13.87 3.38 -15.99
C GLY A 131 -12.85 3.36 -14.85
N ILE A 132 -12.17 2.22 -14.63
CA ILE A 132 -11.13 2.07 -13.61
C ILE A 132 -9.77 2.39 -14.24
N THR A 133 -9.34 3.64 -14.10
CA THR A 133 -8.05 4.13 -14.64
C THR A 133 -7.03 4.50 -13.56
N ASP A 134 -7.39 4.40 -12.28
CA ASP A 134 -6.47 4.58 -11.16
C ASP A 134 -6.16 3.22 -10.52
N LEU A 135 -4.97 2.68 -10.77
CA LEU A 135 -4.59 1.33 -10.38
C LEU A 135 -3.36 1.33 -9.48
N ALA A 136 -3.35 0.40 -8.53
CA ALA A 136 -2.17 0.07 -7.74
C ALA A 136 -1.61 -1.28 -8.18
N ILE A 137 -0.30 -1.45 -8.05
CA ILE A 137 0.42 -2.70 -8.27
C ILE A 137 1.36 -2.99 -7.09
N ALA A 138 1.66 -4.26 -6.84
CA ALA A 138 2.56 -4.64 -5.76
C ALA A 138 4.04 -4.33 -6.06
N GLY A 139 4.78 -3.87 -5.04
CA GLY A 139 6.24 -3.74 -5.02
C GLY A 139 6.86 -4.59 -3.91
N HIS A 140 8.10 -5.05 -4.08
CA HIS A 140 8.77 -5.96 -3.15
C HIS A 140 10.19 -5.47 -2.83
N PRO A 141 10.36 -4.52 -1.89
CA PRO A 141 11.66 -3.91 -1.60
C PRO A 141 12.74 -4.90 -1.16
N GLU A 142 12.35 -6.02 -0.57
CA GLU A 142 13.27 -7.06 -0.12
C GLU A 142 13.38 -8.25 -1.09
N GLY A 143 12.75 -8.15 -2.26
CA GLY A 143 12.58 -9.23 -3.22
C GLY A 143 11.40 -10.15 -2.88
N SER A 144 11.25 -11.21 -3.67
CA SER A 144 10.21 -12.23 -3.52
C SER A 144 10.81 -13.63 -3.67
N PRO A 145 10.33 -14.65 -2.92
CA PRO A 145 10.72 -16.03 -3.18
C PRO A 145 10.18 -16.57 -4.51
N ASP A 146 9.16 -15.92 -5.09
CA ASP A 146 8.45 -16.41 -6.28
C ASP A 146 9.11 -16.00 -7.60
N PHE A 147 9.99 -14.98 -7.60
CA PHE A 147 10.62 -14.44 -8.79
C PHE A 147 11.92 -13.68 -8.47
N SER A 148 12.83 -13.59 -9.43
CA SER A 148 14.07 -12.81 -9.28
C SER A 148 13.84 -11.30 -9.41
N ASP A 149 14.80 -10.51 -8.91
CA ASP A 149 14.76 -9.05 -9.03
C ASP A 149 14.70 -8.59 -10.49
N THR A 150 15.42 -9.26 -11.40
CA THR A 150 15.36 -8.97 -12.84
C THR A 150 13.96 -9.15 -13.43
N VAL A 151 13.21 -10.16 -12.97
CA VAL A 151 11.82 -10.38 -13.40
C VAL A 151 10.91 -9.31 -12.80
N ALA A 152 11.14 -8.91 -11.54
CA ALA A 152 10.39 -7.83 -10.90
C ALA A 152 10.58 -6.49 -11.63
N ASP A 153 11.82 -6.14 -11.96
CA ASP A 153 12.21 -4.93 -12.67
C ASP A 153 11.55 -4.85 -14.05
N ALA A 154 11.69 -5.93 -14.84
CA ALA A 154 11.05 -6.03 -16.16
C ALA A 154 9.53 -5.88 -16.06
N ALA A 155 8.91 -6.51 -15.06
CA ALA A 155 7.46 -6.44 -14.86
C ALA A 155 6.99 -5.05 -14.38
N LEU A 156 7.82 -4.26 -13.69
CA LEU A 156 7.48 -2.87 -13.34
C LEU A 156 7.53 -1.97 -14.57
N LEU A 157 8.61 -2.06 -15.36
CA LEU A 157 8.78 -1.30 -16.59
C LEU A 157 7.68 -1.62 -17.61
N GLU A 158 7.32 -2.91 -17.74
CA GLU A 158 6.24 -3.35 -18.63
C GLU A 158 4.90 -2.74 -18.24
N LYS A 159 4.52 -2.79 -16.94
CA LYS A 159 3.28 -2.19 -16.44
C LYS A 159 3.26 -0.68 -16.59
N GLN A 160 4.37 0.00 -16.35
CA GLN A 160 4.51 1.45 -16.59
C GLN A 160 4.27 1.79 -18.06
N ALA A 161 4.94 1.07 -18.97
CA ALA A 161 4.79 1.30 -20.40
C ALA A 161 3.37 1.01 -20.88
N PHE A 162 2.72 -0.04 -20.34
CA PHE A 162 1.31 -0.31 -20.59
C PHE A 162 0.43 0.85 -20.11
N ALA A 163 0.59 1.26 -18.87
CA ALA A 163 -0.22 2.33 -18.29
C ALA A 163 -0.09 3.66 -19.05
N ALA A 164 1.12 4.03 -19.47
CA ALA A 164 1.36 5.22 -20.27
C ALA A 164 0.64 5.18 -21.63
N ARG A 165 0.60 4.01 -22.29
CA ARG A 165 -0.11 3.84 -23.57
C ARG A 165 -1.63 3.88 -23.43
N HIS A 166 -2.14 3.52 -22.26
CA HIS A 166 -3.56 3.33 -21.99
C HIS A 166 -4.18 4.46 -21.14
N GLY A 167 -3.39 5.49 -20.77
CA GLY A 167 -3.88 6.59 -19.92
C GLY A 167 -4.28 6.14 -18.51
N ILE A 168 -3.59 5.13 -17.97
CA ILE A 168 -3.80 4.60 -16.63
C ILE A 168 -2.84 5.29 -15.66
N SER A 169 -3.38 5.82 -14.56
CA SER A 169 -2.59 6.24 -13.40
C SER A 169 -2.16 5.01 -12.61
N LEU A 170 -0.86 4.83 -12.44
CA LEU A 170 -0.31 3.76 -11.61
C LEU A 170 0.30 4.30 -10.32
N ARG A 171 0.23 3.47 -9.28
CA ARG A 171 1.05 3.58 -8.07
C ARG A 171 1.57 2.22 -7.65
N ILE A 172 2.72 2.18 -7.00
CA ILE A 172 3.24 0.96 -6.39
C ILE A 172 2.85 0.96 -4.92
N VAL A 173 2.27 -0.13 -4.43
CA VAL A 173 2.08 -0.38 -3.00
C VAL A 173 3.06 -1.48 -2.60
N THR A 174 4.01 -1.16 -1.73
CA THR A 174 5.04 -2.14 -1.36
C THR A 174 4.50 -3.14 -0.33
N GLN A 175 5.07 -4.34 -0.34
CA GLN A 175 5.06 -5.19 0.85
C GLN A 175 5.63 -4.39 2.04
N PHE A 176 5.14 -4.64 3.27
CA PHE A 176 5.74 -4.02 4.45
C PHE A 176 7.15 -4.56 4.70
N ALA A 177 7.98 -3.73 5.31
CA ALA A 177 9.34 -4.09 5.72
C ALA A 177 9.64 -3.52 7.10
N PHE A 178 10.78 -3.90 7.66
CA PHE A 178 11.28 -3.38 8.96
C PHE A 178 12.62 -2.65 8.84
N ASP A 179 13.14 -2.52 7.61
CA ASP A 179 14.39 -1.84 7.29
C ASP A 179 14.11 -0.65 6.38
N ALA A 180 14.31 0.56 6.90
CA ALA A 180 14.11 1.78 6.12
C ALA A 180 15.14 1.92 4.99
N GLN A 181 16.38 1.48 5.21
CA GLN A 181 17.43 1.58 4.21
C GLN A 181 17.13 0.66 3.02
N ALA A 182 16.64 -0.56 3.27
CA ALA A 182 16.25 -1.46 2.20
C ALA A 182 15.15 -0.87 1.30
N ILE A 183 14.21 -0.10 1.86
CA ILE A 183 13.16 0.58 1.08
C ILE A 183 13.75 1.72 0.25
N LEU A 184 14.64 2.52 0.84
CA LEU A 184 15.29 3.64 0.17
C LEU A 184 16.20 3.17 -0.96
N ASP A 185 16.99 2.11 -0.74
CA ASP A 185 17.86 1.50 -1.74
C ASP A 185 17.03 0.93 -2.90
N TRP A 186 15.91 0.26 -2.58
CA TRP A 186 15.00 -0.25 -3.61
C TRP A 186 14.33 0.88 -4.39
N GLU A 187 13.93 1.97 -3.73
CA GLU A 187 13.36 3.13 -4.42
C GLU A 187 14.38 3.76 -5.36
N THR A 188 15.62 3.98 -4.91
CA THR A 188 16.71 4.44 -5.77
C THR A 188 16.91 3.53 -6.98
N HIS A 189 16.99 2.21 -6.75
CA HIS A 189 17.18 1.23 -7.82
C HIS A 189 16.08 1.30 -8.88
N ILE A 190 14.80 1.31 -8.47
CA ILE A 190 13.71 1.37 -9.46
C ILE A 190 13.73 2.68 -10.25
N ARG A 191 14.18 3.80 -9.66
CA ARG A 191 14.37 5.07 -10.38
C ARG A 191 15.52 4.99 -11.37
N GLU A 192 16.64 4.37 -10.99
CA GLU A 192 17.82 4.21 -11.86
C GLU A 192 17.51 3.40 -13.12
N ILE A 193 16.62 2.40 -13.04
CA ILE A 193 16.17 1.63 -14.20
C ILE A 193 15.04 2.31 -14.99
N GLY A 194 14.58 3.49 -14.57
CA GLY A 194 13.59 4.31 -15.29
C GLY A 194 12.13 4.08 -14.90
N VAL A 195 11.84 3.44 -13.76
CA VAL A 195 10.48 3.40 -13.22
C VAL A 195 10.17 4.75 -12.57
N ASP A 196 9.12 5.44 -13.01
CA ASP A 196 8.68 6.77 -12.53
C ASP A 196 7.38 6.72 -11.69
N ILE A 197 6.80 5.53 -11.52
CA ILE A 197 5.57 5.30 -10.75
C ILE A 197 5.74 5.76 -9.27
N PRO A 198 4.78 6.51 -8.67
CA PRO A 198 4.82 6.88 -7.25
C PRO A 198 4.71 5.67 -6.32
N VAL A 199 5.49 5.67 -5.25
CA VAL A 199 5.56 4.57 -4.27
C VAL A 199 4.75 4.91 -3.01
N HIS A 200 3.87 3.99 -2.64
CA HIS A 200 3.17 3.93 -1.36
C HIS A 200 3.86 2.87 -0.50
N MET A 201 4.67 3.33 0.45
CA MET A 201 5.49 2.47 1.29
C MET A 201 4.62 1.68 2.27
N GLY A 202 4.69 0.36 2.20
CA GLY A 202 4.04 -0.55 3.13
C GLY A 202 4.61 -0.45 4.54
N VAL A 203 3.75 -0.24 5.53
CA VAL A 203 4.14 -0.09 6.94
C VAL A 203 3.26 -0.98 7.82
N ALA A 204 3.88 -1.81 8.64
CA ALA A 204 3.15 -2.53 9.68
C ALA A 204 2.68 -1.55 10.76
N GLY A 205 1.38 -1.47 11.01
CA GLY A 205 0.82 -0.65 12.09
C GLY A 205 1.21 -1.19 13.49
N PRO A 206 0.92 -0.42 14.57
CA PRO A 206 1.31 -0.80 15.93
C PRO A 206 0.77 -2.18 16.32
N ALA A 207 1.66 -3.13 16.61
CA ALA A 207 1.31 -4.51 16.91
C ALA A 207 2.31 -5.18 17.87
N GLY A 208 1.91 -6.32 18.45
CA GLY A 208 2.79 -7.15 19.25
C GLY A 208 3.86 -7.84 18.39
N LEU A 209 5.07 -8.01 18.93
CA LEU A 209 6.21 -8.56 18.20
C LEU A 209 5.92 -9.95 17.60
N LEU A 210 5.28 -10.85 18.36
CA LEU A 210 4.93 -12.19 17.86
C LEU A 210 3.96 -12.14 16.66
N THR A 211 3.04 -11.18 16.66
CA THR A 211 2.11 -10.95 15.54
C THR A 211 2.89 -10.50 14.31
N LEU A 212 3.83 -9.57 14.46
CA LEU A 212 4.67 -9.08 13.36
C LEU A 212 5.57 -10.18 12.79
N ILE A 213 6.23 -10.98 13.63
CA ILE A 213 7.04 -12.12 13.19
C ILE A 213 6.19 -13.12 12.40
N LYS A 214 4.97 -13.41 12.87
CA LYS A 214 4.04 -14.31 12.16
C LYS A 214 3.73 -13.78 10.75
N TYR A 215 3.36 -12.50 10.62
CA TYR A 215 3.06 -11.91 9.31
C TYR A 215 4.30 -11.83 8.43
N ALA A 216 5.45 -11.46 8.98
CA ALA A 216 6.72 -11.40 8.25
C ALA A 216 7.08 -12.73 7.59
N LYS A 217 6.90 -13.84 8.31
CA LYS A 217 7.11 -15.19 7.79
C LYS A 217 6.13 -15.55 6.66
N MET A 218 4.84 -15.19 6.80
CA MET A 218 3.84 -15.46 5.76
C MET A 218 4.07 -14.64 4.49
N CYS A 219 4.63 -13.44 4.63
CA CYS A 219 4.88 -12.50 3.53
C CYS A 219 6.29 -12.61 2.92
N GLY A 220 7.15 -13.50 3.44
CA GLY A 220 8.47 -13.77 2.87
C GLY A 220 9.53 -12.68 3.14
N ILE A 221 9.27 -11.71 4.00
CA ILE A 221 10.18 -10.57 4.29
C ILE A 221 11.24 -10.91 5.35
N GLY A 222 11.88 -12.07 5.19
CA GLY A 222 12.80 -12.63 6.18
C GLY A 222 14.04 -11.78 6.44
N LYS A 223 14.48 -10.96 5.47
CA LYS A 223 15.72 -10.17 5.57
C LYS A 223 15.57 -9.10 6.67
N SER A 224 14.54 -8.25 6.60
CA SER A 224 14.30 -7.22 7.62
C SER A 224 13.63 -7.76 8.89
N ALA A 225 12.92 -8.89 8.82
CA ALA A 225 12.36 -9.54 10.02
C ALA A 225 13.45 -9.91 11.05
N SER A 226 14.68 -10.18 10.59
CA SER A 226 15.82 -10.40 11.47
C SER A 226 16.13 -9.17 12.34
N LEU A 227 15.93 -7.94 11.83
CA LEU A 227 16.15 -6.69 12.59
C LEU A 227 15.17 -6.54 13.75
N LEU A 228 13.94 -7.02 13.61
CA LEU A 228 12.98 -7.07 14.71
C LEU A 228 13.46 -7.93 15.88
N ALA A 229 14.11 -9.06 15.58
CA ALA A 229 14.61 -9.97 16.59
C ALA A 229 15.83 -9.41 17.35
N HIS A 230 16.60 -8.51 16.72
CA HIS A 230 17.85 -7.96 17.26
C HIS A 230 17.69 -6.60 17.97
N GLN A 231 16.50 -6.27 18.48
CA GLN A 231 16.29 -5.10 19.35
C GLN A 231 16.17 -5.48 20.84
N PRO A 232 17.26 -5.97 21.49
CA PRO A 232 17.22 -6.49 22.87
C PRO A 232 16.88 -5.43 23.93
N LYS A 233 17.16 -4.14 23.66
CA LYS A 233 16.98 -3.06 24.64
C LYS A 233 15.52 -2.66 24.90
N ARG A 234 14.55 -3.21 24.17
CA ARG A 234 13.14 -2.84 24.31
C ARG A 234 12.24 -3.96 24.82
N LEU A 235 12.74 -5.20 25.00
CA LEU A 235 11.96 -6.34 25.51
C LEU A 235 11.60 -6.29 27.01
N MET A 236 12.07 -5.29 27.78
CA MET A 236 11.96 -5.28 29.25
C MET A 236 10.81 -4.42 29.82
N GLY A 237 9.78 -4.12 29.04
CA GLY A 237 8.59 -3.38 29.52
C GLY A 237 7.27 -4.09 29.23
N LEU A 238 6.35 -4.09 30.19
CA LEU A 238 4.93 -4.39 29.94
C LEU A 238 4.40 -3.34 28.95
N GLY A 239 4.27 -3.71 27.67
CA GLY A 239 3.90 -2.77 26.59
C GLY A 239 5.01 -2.47 25.57
N ALA A 240 6.11 -3.23 25.58
CA ALA A 240 7.17 -3.20 24.56
C ALA A 240 6.69 -3.62 23.15
N GLY A 241 5.93 -2.74 22.49
CA GLY A 241 5.50 -2.89 21.11
C GLY A 241 6.56 -2.40 20.11
N TYR A 242 6.49 -2.93 18.90
CA TYR A 242 7.15 -2.31 17.74
C TYR A 242 6.49 -0.96 17.46
N SER A 243 7.29 0.10 17.31
CA SER A 243 6.80 1.38 16.78
C SER A 243 7.00 1.41 15.26
N PRO A 244 5.95 1.68 14.46
CA PRO A 244 6.08 1.92 13.03
C PRO A 244 6.99 3.12 12.69
N ASP A 245 7.14 4.08 13.62
CA ASP A 245 7.97 5.27 13.43
C ASP A 245 9.45 4.92 13.16
N ASN A 246 9.91 3.77 13.66
CA ASN A 246 11.27 3.27 13.39
C ASN A 246 11.53 3.04 11.88
N LEU A 247 10.47 2.82 11.10
CA LEU A 247 10.55 2.69 9.65
C LEU A 247 10.29 4.02 8.95
N VAL A 248 9.30 4.79 9.42
CA VAL A 248 8.80 5.96 8.68
C VAL A 248 9.67 7.20 8.90
N GLU A 249 10.12 7.47 10.13
CA GLU A 249 10.89 8.69 10.42
C GLU A 249 12.22 8.75 9.64
N PRO A 250 13.01 7.67 9.51
CA PRO A 250 14.21 7.71 8.67
C PRO A 250 13.90 8.05 7.22
N VAL A 251 12.82 7.48 6.66
CA VAL A 251 12.40 7.76 5.28
C VAL A 251 12.01 9.22 5.12
N GLU A 252 11.17 9.76 6.01
CA GLU A 252 10.77 11.18 5.99
C GLU A 252 11.96 12.14 6.15
N ALA A 253 12.95 11.78 6.99
CA ALA A 253 14.18 12.55 7.14
C ALA A 253 15.01 12.59 5.83
N GLU A 254 15.10 11.47 5.11
CA GLU A 254 15.77 11.41 3.82
C GLU A 254 15.04 12.24 2.74
N GLN A 255 13.70 12.28 2.77
CA GLN A 255 12.91 13.14 1.88
C GLN A 255 13.07 14.62 2.22
N ALA A 256 13.07 14.98 3.51
CA ALA A 256 13.27 16.35 3.97
C ALA A 256 14.66 16.88 3.58
N ALA A 257 15.64 15.99 3.46
CA ALA A 257 16.98 16.31 2.97
C ALA A 257 17.10 16.31 1.43
N GLY A 258 16.00 16.06 0.70
CA GLY A 258 15.93 16.11 -0.76
C GLY A 258 16.57 14.92 -1.48
N ARG A 259 16.87 13.82 -0.77
CA ARG A 259 17.56 12.65 -1.35
C ARG A 259 16.63 11.63 -1.98
N HIS A 260 15.39 11.52 -1.48
CA HIS A 260 14.39 10.57 -1.95
C HIS A 260 13.03 11.24 -2.14
N ASN A 261 12.49 11.23 -3.36
CA ASN A 261 11.23 11.92 -3.66
C ASN A 261 10.16 11.01 -4.28
N GLY A 262 10.48 9.74 -4.54
CA GLY A 262 9.52 8.80 -5.15
C GLY A 262 8.53 8.16 -4.17
N ILE A 263 8.79 8.23 -2.87
CA ILE A 263 7.86 7.77 -1.82
C ILE A 263 6.82 8.86 -1.58
N ALA A 264 5.59 8.65 -2.03
CA ALA A 264 4.53 9.65 -2.01
C ALA A 264 3.61 9.54 -0.79
N GLN A 265 3.54 8.34 -0.18
CA GLN A 265 2.58 8.01 0.86
C GLN A 265 3.06 6.79 1.66
N ILE A 266 2.55 6.59 2.87
CA ILE A 266 2.56 5.27 3.52
C ILE A 266 1.25 4.50 3.28
N HIS A 267 1.33 3.18 3.31
CA HIS A 267 0.20 2.26 3.27
C HIS A 267 0.26 1.34 4.48
N VAL A 268 -0.73 1.45 5.37
CA VAL A 268 -0.68 0.79 6.68
C VAL A 268 -1.39 -0.54 6.67
N PHE A 269 -0.66 -1.58 7.06
CA PHE A 269 -1.17 -2.91 7.38
C PHE A 269 -1.50 -2.99 8.88
N PRO A 270 -2.78 -2.97 9.28
CA PRO A 270 -3.16 -2.80 10.69
C PRO A 270 -3.15 -4.13 11.46
N PHE A 271 -2.00 -4.79 11.53
CA PHE A 271 -1.87 -6.13 12.14
C PHE A 271 -2.23 -6.17 13.63
N GLY A 272 -2.11 -5.05 14.34
CA GLY A 272 -2.54 -4.90 15.74
C GLY A 272 -3.95 -4.33 15.92
N GLY A 273 -4.71 -4.16 14.83
CA GLY A 273 -6.07 -3.66 14.82
C GLY A 273 -6.21 -2.25 14.23
N LEU A 274 -7.42 -1.95 13.75
CA LEU A 274 -7.76 -0.68 13.10
C LEU A 274 -7.68 0.50 14.07
N GLU A 275 -8.21 0.38 15.28
CA GLU A 275 -8.22 1.46 16.29
C GLU A 275 -6.81 1.96 16.62
N ARG A 276 -5.88 1.05 16.91
CA ARG A 276 -4.50 1.41 17.24
C ARG A 276 -3.77 2.06 16.06
N SER A 277 -4.02 1.55 14.85
CA SER A 277 -3.42 2.08 13.62
C SER A 277 -3.97 3.46 13.29
N ALA A 278 -5.29 3.65 13.45
CA ALA A 278 -5.96 4.93 13.25
C ALA A 278 -5.52 5.98 14.28
N ALA A 279 -5.41 5.60 15.55
CA ALA A 279 -4.91 6.48 16.60
C ALA A 279 -3.46 6.92 16.33
N TRP A 280 -2.60 6.00 15.88
CA TRP A 280 -1.22 6.32 15.49
C TRP A 280 -1.17 7.27 14.28
N LEU A 281 -1.93 6.99 13.22
CA LEU A 281 -1.99 7.83 12.02
C LEU A 281 -2.49 9.24 12.29
N THR A 282 -3.51 9.35 13.16
CA THR A 282 -4.03 10.65 13.63
C THR A 282 -2.98 11.37 14.47
N GLY A 283 -2.39 10.69 15.46
CA GLY A 283 -1.44 11.29 16.40
C GLY A 283 -0.17 11.83 15.73
N ARG A 284 0.25 11.25 14.60
CA ARG A 284 1.41 11.73 13.82
C ARG A 284 1.06 12.72 12.71
N GLY A 285 -0.22 13.02 12.49
CA GLY A 285 -0.67 13.96 11.46
C GLY A 285 -0.64 13.44 10.02
N SER A 286 -0.52 12.13 9.80
CA SER A 286 -0.58 11.52 8.45
C SER A 286 -1.96 11.67 7.78
N TRP A 287 -2.97 12.05 8.55
CA TRP A 287 -4.36 12.26 8.10
C TRP A 287 -4.82 13.71 8.19
N ASP A 288 -4.03 14.59 8.80
CA ASP A 288 -4.33 16.02 8.91
C ASP A 288 -4.15 16.75 7.57
N LYS A 289 -3.45 16.11 6.63
CA LYS A 289 -3.33 16.54 5.24
C LYS A 289 -4.52 16.02 4.46
N ALA A 290 -5.67 16.68 4.61
CA ALA A 290 -6.75 16.58 3.63
C ALA A 290 -6.18 16.85 2.23
N ASP A 291 -6.61 16.04 1.28
CA ASP A 291 -6.03 15.92 -0.05
C ASP A 291 -6.18 17.22 -0.88
N ASP A 292 -5.24 18.15 -0.76
CA ASP A 292 -5.08 19.31 -1.66
C ASP A 292 -4.42 18.91 -2.99
N ARG A 293 -4.26 17.61 -3.30
CA ARG A 293 -3.62 17.20 -4.54
C ARG A 293 -4.58 17.36 -5.73
N PRO A 294 -4.15 18.00 -6.83
CA PRO A 294 -4.84 17.82 -8.10
C PRO A 294 -4.81 16.33 -8.48
N PRO A 295 -5.81 15.82 -9.22
CA PRO A 295 -5.77 14.45 -9.72
C PRO A 295 -4.44 14.22 -10.44
N LEU A 296 -3.81 13.07 -10.20
CA LEU A 296 -2.65 12.61 -10.97
C LEU A 296 -3.05 12.70 -12.45
N ARG A 297 -2.42 13.62 -13.16
CA ARG A 297 -2.65 13.89 -14.58
C ARG A 297 -1.81 12.95 -15.42
#